data_AF-A0A928YB37-F1
#
_entry.id   AF-A0A928YB37-F1
#
_cell.length_a   1.000
_cell.length_b   1.000
_cell.length_c   1.000
_cell.angle_alpha   90.00
_cell.angle_beta   90.00
_cell.angle_gamma   90.00
#
_symmetry.space_group_name_H-M   'P 1'
#
loop_
_entity.id
_entity.type
_entity.pdbx_description
1 polymer ?
#
loop_
_entity_poly.entity_id
_entity_poly.type
_entity_poly.pdbx_seq_one_letter_code
_entity_poly.pdbx_strand_id
1 'polypeptide(L)' 'MTKRQLGFLFIALGVTAVLGLFALDIVRAGQHQGIGPAQKQAMVAAGLAVLVGLTLLPLGNRPA' A
#
# COMPACT_ATOMS: atom_id res chain seq x y z
N MET A 1 -7.21 9.06 -17.42
CA MET A 1 -6.49 9.11 -16.13
C MET A 1 -5.07 9.62 -16.39
N THR A 2 -4.53 10.52 -15.57
CA THR A 2 -3.13 10.99 -15.70
C THR A 2 -2.16 10.12 -14.90
N LYS A 3 -0.88 10.11 -15.26
CA LYS A 3 0.16 9.42 -14.48
C LYS A 3 0.20 9.89 -13.02
N ARG A 4 -0.03 11.19 -12.76
CA ARG A 4 -0.16 11.71 -11.40
C ARG A 4 -1.38 11.15 -10.65
N GLN A 5 -2.55 11.07 -11.29
CA GLN A 5 -3.74 10.46 -10.69
C GLN A 5 -3.51 8.98 -10.39
N LEU A 6 -2.88 8.26 -11.33
CA LEU A 6 -2.49 6.86 -11.13
C LEU A 6 -1.50 6.72 -9.97
N GLY A 7 -0.53 7.64 -9.88
CA GLY A 7 0.41 7.70 -8.76
C GLY A 7 -0.28 7.83 -7.41
N PHE A 8 -1.21 8.76 -7.28
CA PHE A 8 -2.02 8.90 -6.06
C PHE A 8 -2.85 7.65 -5.76
N LEU A 9 -3.40 6.98 -6.77
CA LEU A 9 -4.14 5.73 -6.57
C LEU A 9 -3.25 4.63 -5.98
N PHE A 10 -2.06 4.42 -6.55
CA PHE A 10 -1.10 3.43 -6.04
C PHE A 10 -0.66 3.75 -4.60
N ILE A 11 -0.39 5.02 -4.30
CA ILE A 11 -0.04 5.46 -2.95
C ILE A 11 -1.20 5.21 -1.99
N ALA A 12 -2.42 5.60 -2.35
CA ALA A 12 -3.60 5.42 -1.51
C ALA A 12 -3.87 3.95 -1.22
N LEU A 13 -3.79 3.08 -2.25
CA LEU A 13 -3.96 1.63 -2.08
C LEU A 13 -2.89 1.03 -1.16
N GLY A 14 -1.61 1.38 -1.38
CA GLY A 14 -0.52 0.88 -0.55
C GLY A 14 -0.61 1.32 0.91
N VAL A 15 -0.89 2.60 1.16
CA VAL A 15 -1.08 3.13 2.53
C VAL A 15 -2.29 2.47 3.19
N THR A 16 -3.43 2.39 2.49
CA THR A 16 -4.65 1.77 3.03
C THR A 16 -4.44 0.30 3.33
N ALA A 17 -3.71 -0.43 2.48
CA ALA A 17 -3.38 -1.83 2.73
C ALA A 17 -2.55 -1.99 4.01
N VAL A 18 -1.51 -1.18 4.20
CA VAL A 18 -0.69 -1.22 5.42
C VAL A 18 -1.54 -0.92 6.66
N LEU A 19 -2.34 0.15 6.62
CA LEU A 19 -3.23 0.50 7.74
C LEU A 19 -4.25 -0.61 8.03
N GLY A 20 -4.81 -1.22 6.99
CA GLY A 20 -5.75 -2.34 7.13
C GLY A 20 -5.11 -3.58 7.76
N LEU A 21 -3.86 -3.89 7.42
CA LEU A 21 -3.14 -5.01 8.04
C LEU A 21 -2.90 -4.75 9.54
N PHE A 22 -2.48 -3.55 9.91
CA PHE A 22 -2.34 -3.19 11.33
C PHE A 22 -3.69 -3.17 12.07
N ALA A 23 -4.76 -2.71 11.43
CA ALA A 23 -6.11 -2.76 12.01
C ALA A 23 -6.54 -4.21 12.28
N LEU A 24 -6.23 -5.14 11.38
CA LEU A 24 -6.49 -6.57 11.59
C LEU A 24 -5.67 -7.15 12.76
N ASP A 25 -4.43 -6.70 12.95
CA ASP A 25 -3.62 -7.11 14.10
C ASP A 25 -4.26 -6.68 15.43
N ILE A 26 -4.80 -5.46 15.49
CA ILE A 26 -5.51 -4.96 16.67
C ILE A 26 -6.77 -5.80 16.93
N VAL A 27 -7.55 -6.10 15.90
CA VAL A 27 -8.79 -6.89 16.02
C VAL A 27 -8.50 -8.34 16.43
N ARG A 28 -7.38 -8.90 15.97
CA ARG A 28 -6.97 -10.30 16.24
C ARG A 28 -6.09 -10.44 17.47
N ALA A 29 -5.74 -9.34 18.13
CA ALA A 29 -4.89 -9.32 19.32
C ALA A 29 -5.48 -10.23 20.40
N GLY A 30 -4.92 -11.44 20.52
CA GLY A 30 -5.42 -12.48 21.43
C GLY A 30 -5.52 -13.88 20.81
N GLN A 31 -5.65 -14.02 19.48
CA GLN A 31 -5.70 -15.33 18.81
C GLN A 31 -4.36 -15.71 18.15
N HIS A 32 -3.72 -14.75 17.49
CA HIS A 32 -2.45 -14.94 16.81
C HIS A 32 -1.60 -13.71 17.08
N GLN A 33 -0.42 -13.89 17.69
CA GLN A 33 0.50 -12.79 17.94
C GLN A 33 1.55 -12.69 16.83
N GLY A 34 1.81 -11.44 16.40
CA GLY A 34 2.88 -11.11 15.47
C GLY A 34 2.46 -11.08 13.98
N ILE A 35 3.36 -10.55 13.17
CA ILE A 35 3.18 -10.40 11.72
C ILE A 35 3.51 -11.72 11.03
N GLY A 36 2.48 -12.39 10.49
CA GLY A 36 2.65 -13.66 9.77
C GLY A 36 3.40 -13.51 8.43
N PRO A 37 3.92 -14.61 7.85
CA PRO A 37 4.66 -14.56 6.58
C PRO A 37 3.86 -13.91 5.43
N ALA A 38 2.56 -14.22 5.33
CA ALA A 38 1.68 -13.63 4.32
C ALA A 38 1.48 -12.13 4.53
N GLN A 39 1.33 -11.68 5.77
CA GLN A 39 1.22 -10.25 6.10
C GLN A 39 2.52 -9.51 5.79
N LYS A 40 3.68 -10.11 6.07
CA LYS A 40 4.98 -9.54 5.69
C LYS A 40 5.10 -9.36 4.17
N GLN A 41 4.70 -10.37 3.39
CA GLN A 41 4.66 -10.26 1.92
C GLN A 41 3.68 -9.17 1.45
N ALA A 42 2.50 -9.08 2.06
CA ALA A 42 1.52 -8.04 1.75
C ALA A 42 2.05 -6.64 2.08
N MET A 43 2.77 -6.46 3.18
CA MET A 43 3.41 -5.19 3.54
C MET A 43 4.49 -4.80 2.53
N VAL A 44 5.31 -5.75 2.07
CA VAL A 44 6.30 -5.51 1.01
C VAL A 44 5.61 -5.10 -0.29
N ALA A 45 4.58 -5.82 -0.71
CA ALA A 45 3.81 -5.50 -1.91
C ALA A 45 3.14 -4.11 -1.83
N ALA A 46 2.58 -3.77 -0.67
CA ALA A 46 2.01 -2.45 -0.41
C ALA A 46 3.08 -1.35 -0.47
N GLY A 47 4.26 -1.58 0.10
CA GLY A 47 5.40 -0.68 0.01
C GLY A 47 5.86 -0.47 -1.44
N LEU A 48 5.97 -1.54 -2.23
CA LEU A 48 6.29 -1.46 -3.66
C LEU A 48 5.23 -0.68 -4.45
N ALA A 49 3.94 -0.87 -4.14
CA ALA A 49 2.87 -0.08 -4.74
C ALA A 49 3.02 1.41 -4.44
N VAL A 50 3.34 1.79 -3.19
CA VAL A 50 3.64 3.19 -2.84
C VAL A 50 4.84 3.71 -3.62
N LEU A 51 5.93 2.94 -3.71
CA LEU A 51 7.13 3.35 -4.46
C LEU A 51 6.80 3.58 -5.95
N VAL A 52 6.06 2.67 -6.59
CA VAL A 52 5.56 2.84 -7.95
C VAL A 52 4.76 4.13 -8.05
N GLY A 53 3.82 4.36 -7.14
CA GLY A 53 3.00 5.57 -7.14
C GLY A 53 3.83 6.86 -7.01
N LEU A 54 4.86 6.87 -6.16
CA LEU A 54 5.79 7.99 -5.99
C LEU A 54 6.57 8.28 -7.28
N THR A 55 7.02 7.25 -8.01
CA THR A 55 7.71 7.44 -9.30
C THR A 55 6.81 8.03 -10.39
N LEU A 56 5.49 7.87 -10.27
CA LEU A 56 4.51 8.40 -11.22
C LEU A 56 4.16 9.88 -10.97
N LEU A 57 4.32 10.39 -9.75
CA LEU A 57 4.02 11.79 -9.41
C LEU A 57 4.76 12.82 -10.28
N PRO A 58 6.10 12.73 -10.49
CA PRO A 58 6.82 13.71 -11.32
C PRO A 58 6.49 13.61 -12.81
N LEU A 59 5.86 12.51 -13.27
CA LEU A 59 5.45 12.35 -14.67
C LEU A 59 4.21 13.20 -15.03
N GLY A 60 3.51 13.71 -14.01
CA GLY A 60 2.51 14.77 -14.16
C GLY A 60 1.25 14.37 -14.92
N ASN A 61 0.77 15.29 -15.76
CA ASN A 61 -0.52 15.18 -16.46
C ASN A 61 -0.48 14.34 -17.76
N ARG A 62 0.64 13.66 -18.04
CA ARG A 62 0.71 12.74 -19.17
C ARG A 62 -0.34 11.63 -19.00
N PRO A 63 -0.99 11.16 -20.08
CA PRO A 63 -1.91 10.04 -19.99
C PRO A 63 -1.20 8.82 -19.39
N ALA A 64 -1.92 8.08 -18.54
CA ALA A 64 -1.43 6.87 -17.88
C ALA A 64 -0.94 5.85 -18.91
#